data_AF-A0A1F3XSR5-F1
#
_entry.id   AF-A0A1F3XSR5-F1
#
_cell.length_a   1.000
_cell.length_b   1.000
_cell.length_c   1.000
_cell.angle_alpha   90.00
_cell.angle_beta   90.00
_cell.angle_gamma   90.00
#
_symmetry.space_group_name_H-M   'P 1'
#
loop_
_entity.id
_entity.type
_entity.pdbx_description
1 polymer ?
#
loop_
_entity_poly.entity_id
_entity_poly.type
_entity_poly.pdbx_seq_one_letter_code
_entity_poly.pdbx_strand_id
1 'polypeptide(L)'
;MIPKGHKHDWASMQTYINAHDRVLRQYSKFMDHPRQYQHARITLNYLLLKCENILFTTYKGNRVRVDITKDVEIDDSIPKREQARTFGYSYNANRPGLGNLIRYDSPDPADEICRAAIPYHHRFHHKHEWTSGVEHILRISDDAWPHVDEFLGEVLSKF
;
A
#
# COMPACT_ATOMS: atom_id res chain seq x y z
N MET A 1 22.55 1.93 -21.76
CA MET A 1 22.16 1.84 -20.34
C MET A 1 20.66 1.63 -20.33
N ILE A 2 20.16 0.44 -19.98
CA ILE A 2 18.72 0.22 -19.85
C ILE A 2 18.33 0.92 -18.53
N PRO A 3 17.40 1.89 -18.52
CA PRO A 3 16.95 2.49 -17.26
C PRO A 3 16.48 1.35 -16.36
N LYS A 4 17.05 1.24 -15.15
CA LYS A 4 16.46 0.41 -14.11
C LYS A 4 15.05 0.96 -13.91
N GLY A 5 14.02 0.20 -14.27
CA GLY A 5 12.64 0.63 -14.04
C GLY A 5 12.48 0.97 -12.55
N HIS A 6 11.87 2.11 -12.23
CA HIS A 6 11.64 2.45 -10.83
C HIS A 6 10.67 1.41 -10.23
N LYS A 7 10.88 1.05 -8.97
CA LYS A 7 9.95 0.18 -8.23
C LYS A 7 8.56 0.83 -8.32
N HIS A 8 7.55 0.06 -8.76
CA HIS A 8 6.16 0.50 -8.98
C HIS A 8 5.85 1.28 -10.28
N ASP A 9 6.71 1.23 -11.29
CA ASP A 9 6.41 1.69 -12.65
C ASP A 9 5.86 0.54 -13.50
N TRP A 10 4.74 0.80 -14.19
CA TRP A 10 4.09 -0.20 -15.02
C TRP A 10 3.86 0.34 -16.42
N ALA A 11 4.28 -0.48 -17.38
CA ALA A 11 4.19 -0.10 -18.77
C ALA A 11 2.73 0.02 -19.26
N SER A 12 1.73 -0.53 -18.57
CA SER A 12 0.33 -0.17 -18.83
C SER A 12 -0.56 -0.16 -17.58
N MET A 13 -1.56 0.72 -17.56
CA MET A 13 -2.60 0.78 -16.53
C MET A 13 -3.33 -0.56 -16.38
N GLN A 14 -3.77 -1.18 -17.47
CA GLN A 14 -4.47 -2.46 -17.39
C GLN A 14 -3.59 -3.57 -16.78
N THR A 15 -2.30 -3.60 -17.14
CA THR A 15 -1.33 -4.53 -16.52
C THR A 15 -1.16 -4.23 -15.03
N TYR A 16 -1.12 -2.95 -14.65
CA TYR A 16 -1.05 -2.51 -13.26
C TYR A 16 -2.22 -3.05 -12.44
N ILE A 17 -3.47 -2.81 -12.87
CA ILE A 17 -4.66 -3.30 -12.16
C ILE A 17 -4.66 -4.83 -12.08
N ASN A 18 -4.41 -5.50 -13.22
CA ASN A 18 -4.42 -6.96 -13.27
C ASN A 18 -3.39 -7.60 -12.33
N ALA A 19 -2.21 -6.97 -12.17
CA ALA A 19 -1.19 -7.43 -11.24
C ALA A 19 -1.65 -7.33 -9.78
N HIS A 20 -2.27 -6.20 -9.40
CA HIS A 20 -2.80 -6.01 -8.06
C HIS A 20 -3.95 -6.97 -7.73
N ASP A 21 -4.88 -7.19 -8.66
CA ASP A 21 -5.95 -8.17 -8.48
C ASP A 21 -5.42 -9.61 -8.42
N ARG A 22 -4.35 -9.92 -9.17
CA ARG A 22 -3.68 -11.23 -9.09
C ARG A 22 -3.09 -11.45 -7.70
N VAL A 23 -2.47 -10.42 -7.10
CA VAL A 23 -1.97 -10.49 -5.72
C VAL A 23 -3.13 -10.80 -4.77
N LEU A 24 -4.25 -10.07 -4.83
CA LEU A 24 -5.39 -10.37 -3.94
C LEU A 24 -5.92 -11.81 -4.12
N ARG A 25 -6.01 -12.30 -5.36
CA ARG A 25 -6.42 -13.68 -5.64
C ARG A 25 -5.49 -14.73 -5.02
N GLN A 26 -4.18 -14.51 -5.04
CA GLN A 26 -3.20 -15.41 -4.42
C GLN A 26 -3.43 -15.59 -2.92
N TYR A 27 -3.94 -14.56 -2.25
CA TYR A 27 -4.18 -14.55 -0.81
C TYR A 27 -5.65 -14.84 -0.44
N SER A 28 -6.53 -15.07 -1.42
CA SER A 28 -7.98 -15.24 -1.22
C SER A 28 -8.36 -16.35 -0.24
N LYS A 29 -7.57 -17.43 -0.16
CA LYS A 29 -7.79 -18.53 0.80
C LYS A 29 -7.66 -18.13 2.27
N PHE A 30 -7.00 -17.00 2.56
CA PHE A 30 -6.87 -16.44 3.89
C PHE A 30 -7.90 -15.36 4.19
N MET A 31 -8.63 -14.91 3.17
CA MET A 31 -9.65 -13.87 3.30
C MET A 31 -10.99 -14.51 3.65
N ASP A 32 -11.79 -13.84 4.48
CA ASP A 32 -13.16 -14.29 4.76
C ASP A 32 -14.00 -14.34 3.46
N HIS A 33 -13.77 -13.37 2.56
CA HIS A 33 -14.38 -13.31 1.24
C HIS A 33 -13.38 -12.77 0.21
N PRO A 34 -13.44 -13.22 -1.06
CA PRO A 34 -12.64 -12.63 -2.13
C PRO A 34 -12.89 -11.12 -2.26
N ARG A 35 -11.81 -10.37 -2.48
CA ARG A 35 -11.83 -8.93 -2.72
C ARG A 35 -11.17 -8.59 -4.03
N GLN A 36 -11.55 -7.44 -4.58
CA GLN A 36 -10.95 -6.83 -5.76
C GLN A 36 -10.72 -5.35 -5.47
N TYR A 37 -9.75 -4.76 -6.16
CA TYR A 37 -9.54 -3.32 -6.03
C TYR A 37 -10.73 -2.55 -6.60
N GLN A 38 -11.17 -1.53 -5.87
CA GLN A 38 -11.95 -0.45 -6.42
C GLN A 38 -10.97 0.58 -7.00
N HIS A 39 -11.29 1.09 -8.17
CA HIS A 39 -10.48 2.09 -8.85
C HIS A 39 -11.34 3.29 -9.23
N ALA A 40 -10.88 4.49 -8.89
CA ALA A 40 -11.57 5.74 -9.17
C ALA A 40 -10.60 6.71 -9.86
N ARG A 41 -10.92 7.12 -11.09
CA ARG A 41 -10.15 8.16 -11.78
C ARG A 41 -10.55 9.51 -11.20
N ILE A 42 -9.62 10.17 -10.51
CA ILE A 42 -9.86 11.44 -9.81
C ILE A 42 -9.61 12.62 -10.76
N THR A 43 -8.56 12.55 -11.57
CA THR A 43 -8.26 13.49 -12.65
C THR A 43 -7.81 12.73 -13.90
N LEU A 44 -7.52 13.43 -15.00
CA LEU A 44 -6.98 12.78 -16.20
C LEU A 44 -5.74 11.92 -15.88
N ASN A 45 -4.86 12.42 -15.01
CA ASN A 45 -3.55 11.84 -14.73
C ASN A 45 -3.47 11.20 -13.33
N TYR A 46 -4.60 11.02 -12.63
CA TYR A 46 -4.63 10.48 -11.27
C TYR A 46 -5.73 9.44 -11.09
N LEU A 47 -5.32 8.25 -10.67
CA LEU A 47 -6.16 7.12 -10.33
C LEU A 47 -5.90 6.71 -8.88
N LEU A 48 -6.99 6.62 -8.11
CA LEU A 48 -6.98 6.05 -6.77
C LEU A 48 -7.35 4.57 -6.86
N LEU A 49 -6.49 3.69 -6.36
CA LEU A 49 -6.81 2.28 -6.12
C LEU A 49 -7.00 2.05 -4.64
N LYS A 50 -8.09 1.38 -4.26
CA LYS A 50 -8.36 1.02 -2.87
C LYS A 50 -8.97 -0.38 -2.73
N CYS A 51 -8.58 -1.08 -1.67
CA CYS A 51 -9.18 -2.33 -1.25
C CYS A 51 -9.23 -2.33 0.28
N GLU A 52 -10.41 -2.04 0.83
CA GLU A 52 -10.61 -1.77 2.25
C GLU A 52 -11.39 -2.91 2.92
N ASN A 53 -11.25 -3.02 4.23
CA ASN A 53 -11.92 -3.98 5.09
C ASN A 53 -11.74 -5.43 4.60
N ILE A 54 -10.52 -5.79 4.23
CA ILE A 54 -10.15 -7.17 3.93
C ILE A 54 -9.92 -7.88 5.26
N LEU A 55 -10.79 -8.82 5.63
CA LEU A 55 -10.59 -9.62 6.83
C LEU A 55 -9.79 -10.87 6.47
N PHE A 56 -8.63 -11.02 7.10
CA PHE A 56 -7.70 -12.13 6.97
C PHE A 56 -7.68 -13.00 8.23
N THR A 57 -7.52 -14.30 8.05
CA THR A 57 -7.04 -15.22 9.08
C THR A 57 -5.58 -15.56 8.81
N THR A 58 -4.69 -15.19 9.75
CA THR A 58 -3.24 -15.39 9.62
C THR A 58 -2.82 -16.83 9.88
N TYR A 59 -1.54 -17.17 9.66
CA TYR A 59 -1.02 -18.51 9.98
C TYR A 59 -1.11 -18.86 11.47
N LYS A 60 -1.16 -17.85 12.34
CA LYS A 60 -1.34 -18.02 13.80
C LYS A 60 -2.82 -18.09 14.21
N GLY A 61 -3.74 -18.05 13.25
CA GLY A 61 -5.18 -18.09 13.49
C GLY A 61 -5.77 -16.75 13.95
N ASN A 62 -5.02 -15.65 13.91
CA ASN A 62 -5.53 -14.34 14.30
C ASN A 62 -6.35 -13.71 13.18
N ARG A 63 -7.44 -13.03 13.54
CA ARG A 63 -8.23 -12.24 12.59
C ARG A 63 -7.67 -10.82 12.51
N VAL A 64 -7.27 -10.41 11.31
CA VAL A 64 -6.66 -9.11 11.02
C VAL A 64 -7.43 -8.44 9.90
N ARG A 65 -7.80 -7.18 10.09
CA ARG A 65 -8.34 -6.34 9.03
C ARG A 65 -7.20 -5.62 8.32
N VAL A 66 -7.22 -5.67 7.00
CA VAL A 66 -6.28 -5.01 6.12
C VAL A 66 -7.00 -4.00 5.24
N ASP A 67 -6.40 -2.82 5.11
CA ASP A 67 -6.80 -1.75 4.20
C ASP A 67 -5.61 -1.39 3.31
N ILE A 68 -5.84 -1.30 1.99
CA ILE A 68 -4.79 -0.99 1.01
C ILE A 68 -5.26 0.17 0.13
N THR A 69 -4.48 1.22 0.05
CA THR A 69 -4.70 2.39 -0.81
C THR A 69 -3.43 2.70 -1.60
N LYS A 70 -3.60 3.11 -2.85
CA LYS A 70 -2.52 3.50 -3.77
C LYS A 70 -2.95 4.69 -4.61
N ASP A 71 -2.09 5.70 -4.64
CA ASP A 71 -2.19 6.87 -5.50
C ASP A 71 -1.32 6.66 -6.73
N VAL A 72 -1.96 6.66 -7.89
CA VAL A 72 -1.36 6.25 -9.15
C VAL A 72 -1.42 7.39 -10.14
N GLU A 73 -0.25 7.82 -10.59
CA GLU A 73 -0.10 8.74 -11.69
C GLU A 73 -0.28 7.98 -13.00
N ILE A 74 -1.02 8.58 -13.91
CA ILE A 74 -1.22 8.08 -15.26
C ILE A 74 -0.45 9.00 -16.21
N ASP A 75 0.51 8.42 -16.93
CA ASP A 75 1.22 9.09 -18.02
C ASP A 75 0.66 8.58 -19.36
N ASP A 76 0.02 9.48 -20.10
CA ASP A 76 -0.60 9.24 -21.41
C ASP A 76 0.25 9.76 -22.57
N SER A 77 1.50 10.19 -22.32
CA SER A 77 2.42 10.70 -23.34
C SER A 77 2.77 9.66 -24.42
N ILE A 78 2.55 8.37 -24.14
CA ILE A 78 2.70 7.29 -25.11
C ILE A 78 1.34 6.99 -25.76
N PRO A 79 1.19 7.23 -27.08
CA PRO A 79 -0.07 6.98 -27.79
C PRO A 79 -0.56 5.55 -27.61
N LYS A 80 -1.84 5.40 -27.20
CA LYS A 80 -2.55 4.11 -27.01
C LYS A 80 -2.07 3.29 -25.81
N ARG A 81 -1.23 3.82 -24.92
CA ARG A 81 -0.73 3.08 -23.76
C ARG A 81 -0.48 4.01 -22.57
N GLU A 82 -1.50 4.16 -21.74
CA GLU A 82 -1.38 4.81 -20.43
C GLU A 82 -0.40 4.01 -19.54
N GLN A 83 0.74 4.60 -19.19
CA GLN A 83 1.61 4.07 -18.14
C GLN A 83 1.04 4.39 -16.76
N ALA A 84 1.35 3.55 -15.78
CA ALA A 84 0.88 3.71 -14.41
C ALA A 84 2.05 3.68 -13.45
N ARG A 85 2.19 4.72 -12.63
CA ARG A 85 3.24 4.85 -11.61
C ARG A 85 2.61 5.10 -10.25
N THR A 86 2.96 4.29 -9.26
CA THR A 86 2.55 4.60 -7.87
C THR A 86 3.41 5.75 -7.37
N PHE A 87 2.79 6.82 -6.87
CA PHE A 87 3.49 7.92 -6.20
C PHE A 87 3.09 8.07 -4.73
N GLY A 88 1.95 7.50 -4.33
CA GLY A 88 1.48 7.44 -2.95
C GLY A 88 0.87 6.09 -2.63
N TYR A 89 0.88 5.71 -1.36
CA TYR A 89 0.26 4.49 -0.85
C TYR A 89 0.06 4.56 0.67
N SER A 90 -0.90 3.76 1.13
CA SER A 90 -1.07 3.43 2.53
C SER A 90 -1.52 1.97 2.65
N TYR A 91 -0.78 1.16 3.39
CA TYR A 91 -1.16 -0.22 3.72
C TYR A 91 -1.29 -0.34 5.22
N ASN A 92 -2.47 -0.68 5.72
CA ASN A 92 -2.73 -0.77 7.15
C ASN A 92 -3.22 -2.16 7.51
N ALA A 93 -2.69 -2.73 8.57
CA ALA A 93 -3.26 -3.92 9.20
C ALA A 93 -3.56 -3.64 10.67
N ASN A 94 -4.77 -3.97 11.09
CA ASN A 94 -5.25 -3.78 12.44
C ASN A 94 -6.02 -5.01 12.93
N ARG A 95 -6.06 -5.22 14.24
CA ARG A 95 -6.91 -6.23 14.85
C ARG A 95 -8.23 -5.57 15.25
N PRO A 96 -9.39 -6.02 14.71
CA PRO A 96 -10.68 -5.43 15.06
C PRO A 96 -10.89 -5.40 16.58
N GLY A 97 -11.20 -4.22 17.11
CA GLY A 97 -11.42 -4.00 18.55
C GLY A 97 -10.15 -3.85 19.41
N LEU A 98 -8.94 -4.06 18.86
CA LEU A 98 -7.68 -3.93 19.61
C LEU A 98 -6.75 -2.84 19.06
N GLY A 99 -6.83 -2.50 17.77
CA GLY A 99 -6.08 -1.39 17.18
C GLY A 99 -5.07 -1.82 16.12
N ASN A 100 -4.21 -0.88 15.73
CA ASN A 100 -3.24 -1.08 14.65
C ASN A 100 -2.16 -2.10 15.04
N LEU A 101 -1.66 -2.83 14.04
CA LEU A 101 -0.57 -3.80 14.19
C LEU A 101 0.66 -3.34 13.42
N ILE A 102 0.45 -2.97 12.16
CA ILE A 102 1.47 -2.52 11.23
C ILE A 102 0.84 -1.57 10.22
N ARG A 103 1.54 -0.50 9.86
CA ARG A 103 1.13 0.40 8.78
C ARG A 103 2.35 0.79 7.96
N TYR A 104 2.19 0.89 6.66
CA TYR A 104 3.12 1.56 5.78
C TYR A 104 2.43 2.73 5.10
N ASP A 105 3.13 3.84 4.94
CA ASP A 105 2.61 5.08 4.39
C ASP A 105 3.69 5.88 3.65
N SER A 106 3.20 6.69 2.72
CA SER A 106 4.01 7.64 1.96
C SER A 106 4.36 8.87 2.79
N PRO A 107 5.41 9.63 2.40
CA PRO A 107 5.61 10.97 2.92
C PRO A 107 4.33 11.80 2.74
N ASP A 108 4.03 12.65 3.72
CA ASP A 108 2.99 13.66 3.55
C ASP A 108 3.51 14.76 2.61
N PRO A 109 2.65 15.34 1.76
CA PRO A 109 3.03 16.52 1.00
C PRO A 109 3.47 17.62 1.97
N ALA A 110 4.63 18.22 1.70
CA ALA A 110 5.40 19.07 2.62
C ALA A 110 4.69 20.33 3.16
N ASP A 111 3.43 20.57 2.78
CA ASP A 111 2.65 21.77 3.09
C ASP A 111 1.58 21.57 4.19
N GLU A 112 1.28 20.33 4.62
CA GLU A 112 0.42 20.10 5.78
C GLU A 112 1.20 20.24 7.08
N ILE A 113 1.46 21.48 7.45
CA ILE A 113 1.53 22.02 8.82
C ILE A 113 2.02 20.98 9.83
N CYS A 114 3.33 21.01 10.08
CA CYS A 114 3.98 20.47 11.28
C CYS A 114 3.24 21.00 12.54
N ARG A 115 2.15 20.35 12.94
CA ARG A 115 1.52 20.52 14.24
C ARG A 115 2.45 19.85 15.25
N ALA A 116 3.41 20.65 15.69
CA ALA A 116 4.23 20.51 16.89
C ALA A 116 4.04 19.19 17.68
N ALA A 117 4.80 18.14 17.35
CA ALA A 117 5.24 17.11 18.30
C ALA A 117 6.18 16.04 17.72
N ILE A 118 6.21 15.76 16.42
CA ILE A 118 6.98 14.62 15.88
C ILE A 118 7.88 15.07 14.71
N PRO A 119 9.17 15.36 14.94
CA PRO A 119 10.00 16.12 14.00
C PRO A 119 10.41 15.40 12.70
N TYR A 120 10.01 14.14 12.49
CA TYR A 120 10.51 13.36 11.34
C TYR A 120 9.48 12.50 10.58
N HIS A 121 8.24 12.34 11.05
CA HIS A 121 7.35 11.34 10.45
C HIS A 121 6.87 11.66 9.02
N HIS A 122 6.98 12.91 8.58
CA HIS A 122 6.31 13.38 7.36
C HIS A 122 7.16 13.39 6.08
N ARG A 123 8.48 13.13 6.15
CA ARG A 123 9.42 13.41 5.03
C ARG A 123 9.87 12.19 4.23
N PHE A 124 9.57 10.99 4.69
CA PHE A 124 10.04 9.75 4.08
C PHE A 124 8.95 8.69 4.16
N HIS A 125 9.05 7.69 3.29
CA HIS A 125 8.27 6.47 3.43
C HIS A 125 8.56 5.84 4.79
N HIS A 126 7.54 5.41 5.51
CA HIS A 126 7.74 4.86 6.83
C HIS A 126 6.86 3.64 7.10
N LYS A 127 7.27 2.93 8.14
CA LYS A 127 6.59 1.76 8.68
C LYS A 127 6.32 2.02 10.15
N HIS A 128 5.06 1.93 10.53
CA HIS A 128 4.64 1.91 11.92
C HIS A 128 4.44 0.46 12.38
N GLU A 129 4.93 0.12 13.56
CA GLU A 129 4.70 -1.18 14.20
C GLU A 129 4.24 -1.00 15.65
N TRP A 130 3.22 -1.74 16.07
CA TRP A 130 2.66 -1.71 17.42
C TRP A 130 2.83 -3.04 18.18
N THR A 131 3.79 -3.88 17.79
CA THR A 131 3.96 -5.23 18.36
C THR A 131 4.22 -5.26 19.86
N SER A 132 4.79 -4.19 20.43
CA SER A 132 5.05 -4.07 21.87
C SER A 132 3.95 -3.31 22.63
N GLY A 133 2.84 -2.97 21.98
CA GLY A 133 1.82 -2.06 22.52
C GLY A 133 2.19 -0.58 22.46
N VAL A 134 3.41 -0.26 21.98
CA VAL A 134 3.90 1.10 21.72
C VAL A 134 4.22 1.20 20.24
N GLU A 135 3.97 2.36 19.64
CA GLU A 135 4.29 2.65 18.25
C GLU A 135 5.79 2.80 18.04
N HIS A 136 6.34 2.03 17.10
CA HIS A 136 7.69 2.18 16.59
C HIS A 136 7.63 2.62 15.13
N ILE A 137 8.30 3.73 14.81
CA ILE A 137 8.34 4.27 13.45
C ILE A 137 9.71 4.00 12.84
N LEU A 138 9.73 3.26 11.74
CA LEU A 138 10.91 2.90 10.99
C LEU A 138 10.91 3.64 9.65
N ARG A 139 12.01 4.35 9.36
CA ARG A 139 12.23 4.96 8.05
C ARG A 139 12.45 3.88 7.00
N ILE A 140 11.80 4.03 5.86
CA ILE A 140 11.96 3.22 4.66
C ILE A 140 12.61 4.10 3.59
N SER A 141 13.59 3.56 2.86
CA SER A 141 14.18 4.25 1.72
C SER A 141 13.23 4.23 0.52
N ASP A 142 13.39 5.19 -0.38
CA ASP A 142 12.51 5.37 -1.54
C ASP A 142 12.51 4.17 -2.50
N ASP A 143 13.55 3.33 -2.45
CA ASP A 143 13.67 2.10 -3.22
C ASP A 143 13.21 0.84 -2.44
N ALA A 144 12.90 0.97 -1.15
CA ALA A 144 12.60 -0.16 -0.25
C ALA A 144 11.13 -0.23 0.21
N TRP A 145 10.29 0.76 -0.12
CA TRP A 145 8.86 0.70 0.15
C TRP A 145 8.21 -0.58 -0.43
N PRO A 146 7.32 -1.26 0.31
CA PRO A 146 6.91 -2.62 -0.04
C PRO A 146 5.89 -2.67 -1.20
N HIS A 147 5.94 -3.77 -1.94
CA HIS A 147 4.80 -4.22 -2.75
C HIS A 147 3.68 -4.79 -1.85
N VAL A 148 2.49 -4.91 -2.42
CA VAL A 148 1.31 -5.39 -1.68
C VAL A 148 1.48 -6.85 -1.24
N ASP A 149 2.12 -7.69 -2.05
CA ASP A 149 2.42 -9.08 -1.71
C ASP A 149 3.41 -9.19 -0.55
N GLU A 150 4.45 -8.36 -0.53
CA GLU A 150 5.40 -8.26 0.58
C GLU A 150 4.68 -7.90 1.89
N PHE A 151 3.82 -6.87 1.85
CA PHE A 151 3.02 -6.45 3.00
C PHE A 151 2.04 -7.54 3.48
N LEU A 152 1.26 -8.15 2.56
CA LEU A 152 0.33 -9.22 2.92
C LEU A 152 1.06 -10.46 3.46
N GLY A 153 2.24 -10.77 2.92
CA GLY A 153 3.11 -11.84 3.41
C GLY A 153 3.60 -11.59 4.84
N GLU A 154 3.99 -10.35 5.14
CA GLU A 154 4.33 -9.96 6.51
C GLU A 154 3.12 -10.08 7.45
N VAL A 155 1.95 -9.60 7.04
CA VAL A 155 0.73 -9.69 7.87
C VAL A 155 0.40 -11.15 8.23
N LEU A 156 0.43 -12.05 7.25
CA LEU A 156 0.11 -13.46 7.46
C LEU A 156 1.10 -14.20 8.36
N SER A 157 2.38 -13.84 8.28
CA SER A 157 3.47 -14.54 9.00
C SER A 157 3.70 -14.00 10.41
N LYS A 158 3.59 -12.68 10.58
CA LYS A 158 3.93 -12.01 11.83
C LYS A 158 2.79 -12.05 12.85
N PHE A 159 1.56 -11.84 12.39
CA PHE A 159 0.38 -11.76 13.25
C PHE A 159 -0.43 -13.03 13.19
#